data_AF-D8PB05-F1
#
_entry.id   AF-D8PB05-F1
#
_cell.length_a   1.000
_cell.length_b   1.000
_cell.length_c   1.000
_cell.angle_alpha   90.00
_cell.angle_beta   90.00
_cell.angle_gamma   90.00
#
_symmetry.space_group_name_H-M   'P 1'
#
loop_
_entity.id
_entity.type
_entity.pdbx_description
1 polymer ?
#
loop_
_entity_poly.entity_id
_entity_poly.type
_entity_poly.pdbx_seq_one_letter_code
_entity_poly.pdbx_strand_id
1 'polypeptide(L)'
;MRPSTKGALCGLTAALLAGVSAPISKLFLSDVSPLHIAGLLYTGGGLGLVICEWGRRRWGGATVDEAPLRRADLPLLSGMVCLGGMVGPILMLSGLQRLSGVFGSLLLAMEAPFTILLAVGWFKEHLTRQEAAGAVIILLGGGLIGYAPFGPVGDLIGVLALSGATVCWALDNNLAQRLSSLRDPLAVMKVKALSAGLVMIGIGCFSHDRWPEAMAVAALMGVGSVSYGVSLVLDAYALRFVGAAREAAYFATAPFVGAVFSIPLLGEPWGSREVLVALLMGTGVLLLQGARHVHLHTQAEVEHDHLHRHADLHHDHHETFGTGAHAHQHRHQPITHDHAHVSDLHHRHPHS
;
A
#
# COMPACT_ATOMS: atom_id res chain seq x y z
N MET A 1 6.84 -18.99 10.35
CA MET A 1 7.36 -17.60 10.31
C MET A 1 6.48 -16.72 11.19
N ARG A 2 7.08 -15.86 12.02
CA ARG A 2 6.33 -14.90 12.86
C ARG A 2 5.57 -13.89 11.97
N PRO A 3 4.40 -13.38 12.40
CA PRO A 3 3.61 -12.40 11.62
C PRO A 3 4.42 -11.18 11.19
N SER A 4 5.31 -10.68 12.05
CA SER A 4 6.21 -9.56 11.74
C SER A 4 7.16 -9.85 10.56
N THR A 5 7.74 -11.06 10.48
CA THR A 5 8.62 -11.45 9.37
C THR A 5 7.84 -11.60 8.06
N LYS A 6 6.62 -12.14 8.12
CA LYS A 6 5.76 -12.23 6.93
C LYS A 6 5.38 -10.85 6.42
N GLY A 7 4.97 -9.94 7.32
CA GLY A 7 4.66 -8.56 6.96
C GLY A 7 5.84 -7.82 6.35
N ALA A 8 7.04 -7.94 6.93
CA ALA A 8 8.26 -7.35 6.36
C ALA A 8 8.58 -7.88 4.96
N LEU A 9 8.50 -9.21 4.76
CA LEU A 9 8.75 -9.80 3.45
C LEU A 9 7.71 -9.35 2.41
N CYS A 10 6.44 -9.33 2.79
CA CYS A 10 5.36 -8.83 1.94
C CYS A 10 5.57 -7.36 1.58
N GLY A 11 5.81 -6.48 2.56
CA GLY A 11 6.00 -5.04 2.33
C GLY A 11 7.23 -4.72 1.49
N LEU A 12 8.39 -5.33 1.78
CA LEU A 12 9.61 -5.12 0.98
C LEU A 12 9.50 -5.66 -0.45
N THR A 13 8.81 -6.81 -0.63
CA THR A 13 8.56 -7.34 -1.98
C THR A 13 7.56 -6.46 -2.73
N ALA A 14 6.49 -6.02 -2.07
CA ALA A 14 5.55 -5.06 -2.64
C ALA A 14 6.26 -3.79 -3.08
N ALA A 15 7.14 -3.27 -2.22
CA ALA A 15 7.93 -2.07 -2.48
C ALA A 15 8.83 -2.21 -3.70
N LEU A 16 9.53 -3.34 -3.83
CA LEU A 16 10.38 -3.63 -4.99
C LEU A 16 9.56 -3.65 -6.29
N LEU A 17 8.42 -4.36 -6.28
CA LEU A 17 7.57 -4.48 -7.47
C LEU A 17 6.90 -3.16 -7.85
N ALA A 18 6.43 -2.38 -6.87
CA ALA A 18 5.80 -1.08 -7.09
C ALA A 18 6.82 -0.02 -7.53
N GLY A 19 8.02 -0.02 -6.93
CA GLY A 19 9.03 1.00 -7.18
C GLY A 19 9.45 1.11 -8.64
N VAL A 20 9.49 0.00 -9.38
CA VAL A 20 9.85 0.00 -10.81
C VAL A 20 8.74 0.59 -11.69
N SER A 21 7.50 0.67 -11.21
CA SER A 21 6.37 1.17 -11.99
C SER A 21 6.56 2.61 -12.46
N ALA A 22 6.98 3.53 -11.58
CA ALA A 22 7.04 4.95 -11.91
C ALA A 22 7.93 5.24 -13.14
N PRO A 23 9.19 4.75 -13.22
CA PRO A 23 10.00 4.97 -14.40
C PRO A 23 9.46 4.24 -15.64
N ILE A 24 8.91 3.02 -15.52
CA ILE A 24 8.31 2.34 -16.68
C ILE A 24 7.11 3.12 -17.21
N SER A 25 6.21 3.57 -16.34
CA SER A 25 5.03 4.35 -16.73
C SER A 25 5.43 5.67 -17.40
N LYS A 26 6.52 6.30 -16.95
CA LYS A 26 7.03 7.54 -17.53
C LYS A 26 7.49 7.39 -18.98
N LEU A 27 7.94 6.21 -19.42
CA LEU A 27 8.28 5.93 -20.82
C LEU A 27 7.10 6.15 -21.78
N PHE A 28 5.87 5.99 -21.30
CA PHE A 28 4.66 6.11 -22.12
C PHE A 28 4.02 7.51 -22.05
N LEU A 29 4.50 8.39 -21.16
CA LEU A 29 3.88 9.69 -20.90
C LEU A 29 4.10 10.72 -22.01
N SER A 30 4.99 10.46 -22.98
CA SER A 30 5.18 11.27 -24.18
C SER A 30 3.98 11.19 -25.14
N ASP A 31 3.38 10.01 -25.24
CA ASP A 31 2.40 9.70 -26.29
C ASP A 31 1.04 9.28 -25.73
N VAL A 32 0.97 8.91 -24.45
CA VAL A 32 -0.24 8.43 -23.79
C VAL A 32 -0.61 9.32 -22.60
N SER A 33 -1.89 9.70 -22.53
CA SER A 33 -2.41 10.50 -21.41
C SER A 33 -2.23 9.77 -20.05
N PRO A 34 -2.07 10.50 -18.94
CA PRO A 34 -2.06 9.95 -17.58
C PRO A 34 -3.26 9.05 -17.27
N LEU A 35 -4.45 9.42 -17.73
CA LEU A 35 -5.69 8.68 -17.49
C LEU A 35 -5.65 7.29 -18.14
N HIS A 36 -5.24 7.20 -19.41
CA HIS A 36 -5.12 5.93 -20.12
C HIS A 36 -4.06 5.02 -19.51
N ILE A 37 -2.89 5.57 -19.13
CA ILE A 37 -1.84 4.80 -18.45
C ILE A 37 -2.36 4.25 -17.12
N ALA A 38 -2.93 5.10 -16.25
CA ALA A 38 -3.50 4.66 -14.97
C ALA A 38 -4.59 3.60 -15.16
N GLY A 39 -5.51 3.81 -16.11
CA GLY A 39 -6.56 2.87 -16.45
C GLY A 39 -6.03 1.49 -16.87
N LEU A 40 -5.01 1.46 -17.73
CA LEU A 40 -4.38 0.21 -18.20
C LEU A 40 -3.59 -0.51 -17.10
N LEU A 41 -2.87 0.23 -16.26
CA LEU A 41 -2.15 -0.32 -15.11
C LEU A 41 -3.11 -0.99 -14.11
N TYR A 42 -4.19 -0.32 -13.74
CA TYR A 42 -5.18 -0.86 -12.79
C TYR A 42 -6.01 -1.99 -13.40
N THR A 43 -6.39 -1.88 -14.68
CA THR A 43 -7.08 -2.97 -15.40
C THR A 43 -6.18 -4.20 -15.50
N GLY A 44 -4.91 -4.02 -15.85
CA GLY A 44 -3.90 -5.08 -15.85
C GLY A 44 -3.74 -5.72 -14.48
N GLY A 45 -3.63 -4.91 -13.42
CA GLY A 45 -3.59 -5.37 -12.03
C GLY A 45 -4.78 -6.26 -11.67
N GLY A 46 -5.99 -5.77 -11.93
CA GLY A 46 -7.23 -6.48 -11.64
C GLY A 46 -7.39 -7.78 -12.43
N LEU A 47 -7.12 -7.75 -13.74
CA LEU A 47 -7.19 -8.94 -14.59
C LEU A 47 -6.11 -9.96 -14.24
N GLY A 48 -4.89 -9.51 -13.94
CA GLY A 48 -3.80 -10.36 -13.45
C GLY A 48 -4.22 -11.13 -12.20
N LEU A 49 -4.86 -10.46 -11.24
CA LEU A 49 -5.38 -11.10 -10.03
C LEU A 49 -6.50 -12.12 -10.33
N VAL A 50 -7.42 -11.81 -11.26
CA VAL A 50 -8.46 -12.77 -11.71
C VAL A 50 -7.83 -14.02 -12.32
N ILE A 51 -6.83 -13.84 -13.20
CA ILE A 51 -6.13 -14.95 -13.86
C ILE A 51 -5.38 -15.80 -12.83
N CYS A 52 -4.65 -15.18 -11.90
CA CYS A 52 -3.95 -15.88 -10.82
C CYS A 52 -4.90 -16.69 -9.94
N GLU A 53 -6.04 -16.12 -9.57
CA GLU A 53 -7.05 -16.81 -8.77
C GLU A 53 -7.66 -18.00 -9.52
N TRP A 54 -7.99 -17.81 -10.80
CA TRP A 54 -8.50 -18.87 -11.66
C TRP A 54 -7.49 -20.03 -11.80
N GLY A 55 -6.21 -19.72 -12.04
CA GLY A 55 -5.15 -20.71 -12.12
C GLY A 55 -4.96 -21.50 -10.82
N ARG A 56 -4.99 -20.81 -9.67
CA ARG A 56 -4.90 -21.44 -8.34
C ARG A 56 -6.02 -22.43 -8.10
N ARG A 57 -7.27 -22.06 -8.42
CA ARG A 57 -8.44 -22.94 -8.28
C ARG A 57 -8.35 -24.14 -9.21
N ARG A 58 -7.88 -23.95 -10.46
CA ARG A 58 -7.78 -25.01 -11.47
C ARG A 58 -6.72 -26.07 -11.15
N TRP A 59 -5.67 -25.70 -10.43
CA TRP A 59 -4.57 -26.60 -10.03
C TRP A 59 -4.65 -27.07 -8.57
N GLY A 60 -5.84 -27.05 -7.97
CA GLY A 60 -6.09 -27.64 -6.66
C GLY A 60 -5.51 -26.86 -5.49
N GLY A 61 -5.21 -25.57 -5.68
CA GLY A 61 -4.79 -24.70 -4.58
C GLY A 61 -5.93 -24.54 -3.57
N ALA A 62 -5.61 -24.73 -2.28
CA ALA A 62 -6.57 -24.56 -1.19
C ALA A 62 -7.16 -23.14 -1.21
N THR A 63 -8.49 -23.05 -1.08
CA THR A 63 -9.16 -21.78 -0.77
C THR A 63 -8.94 -21.50 0.70
N VAL A 64 -8.33 -20.36 1.01
CA VAL A 64 -8.28 -19.87 2.39
C VAL A 64 -9.68 -19.34 2.72
N ASP A 65 -10.29 -19.82 3.80
CA ASP A 65 -11.55 -19.28 4.31
C ASP A 65 -11.30 -17.88 4.88
N GLU A 66 -11.40 -16.87 4.01
CA GLU A 66 -11.33 -15.46 4.37
C GLU A 66 -12.74 -14.85 4.35
N ALA A 67 -12.95 -13.82 5.17
CA ALA A 67 -14.26 -13.15 5.25
C ALA A 67 -14.59 -12.42 3.92
N PRO A 68 -15.75 -12.68 3.29
CA PRO A 68 -16.11 -12.06 2.03
C PRO A 68 -16.51 -10.58 2.21
N LEU A 69 -16.31 -9.80 1.15
CA LEU A 69 -16.78 -8.41 1.06
C LEU A 69 -18.30 -8.32 1.26
N ARG A 70 -18.73 -7.32 2.02
CA ARG A 70 -20.13 -7.03 2.32
C ARG A 70 -20.50 -5.64 1.80
N ARG A 71 -21.80 -5.40 1.59
CA ARG A 71 -22.31 -4.07 1.17
C ARG A 71 -21.95 -2.96 2.16
N ALA A 72 -21.83 -3.28 3.44
CA ALA A 72 -21.40 -2.33 4.47
C ALA A 72 -19.98 -1.81 4.26
N ASP A 73 -19.14 -2.51 3.47
CA ASP A 73 -17.77 -2.11 3.20
C ASP A 73 -17.66 -1.12 2.02
N LEU A 74 -18.76 -0.90 1.28
CA LEU A 74 -18.78 -0.02 0.10
C LEU A 74 -18.22 1.38 0.36
N PRO A 75 -18.51 2.08 1.47
CA PRO A 75 -17.94 3.41 1.70
C PRO A 75 -16.41 3.41 1.78
N LEU A 76 -15.81 2.43 2.48
CA LEU A 76 -14.36 2.30 2.59
C LEU A 76 -13.75 1.93 1.22
N LEU A 77 -14.36 0.96 0.55
CA LEU A 77 -13.90 0.50 -0.76
C LEU A 77 -14.00 1.59 -1.84
N SER A 78 -15.08 2.37 -1.85
CA SER A 78 -15.23 3.53 -2.75
C SER A 78 -14.17 4.59 -2.46
N GLY A 79 -13.86 4.85 -1.18
CA GLY A 79 -12.74 5.73 -0.82
C GLY A 79 -11.40 5.25 -1.38
N MET A 80 -11.10 3.96 -1.23
CA MET A 80 -9.89 3.33 -1.76
C MET A 80 -9.83 3.39 -3.30
N VAL A 81 -10.94 3.13 -3.99
CA VAL A 81 -11.03 3.19 -5.46
C VAL A 81 -10.83 4.63 -5.94
N CYS A 82 -11.56 5.60 -5.37
CA CYS A 82 -11.50 6.98 -5.84
C CYS A 82 -10.15 7.63 -5.52
N LEU A 83 -9.69 7.55 -4.25
CA LEU A 83 -8.46 8.22 -3.83
C LEU A 83 -7.22 7.46 -4.30
N GLY A 84 -7.07 6.21 -3.89
CA GLY A 84 -5.88 5.43 -4.17
C GLY A 84 -5.88 4.79 -5.56
N GLY A 85 -7.05 4.43 -6.08
CA GLY A 85 -7.18 3.76 -7.37
C GLY A 85 -7.19 4.68 -8.58
N MET A 86 -7.68 5.91 -8.42
CA MET A 86 -7.91 6.83 -9.54
C MET A 86 -7.14 8.14 -9.36
N VAL A 87 -7.48 8.93 -8.33
CA VAL A 87 -6.91 10.28 -8.14
C VAL A 87 -5.40 10.21 -7.93
N GLY A 88 -4.92 9.33 -7.04
CA GLY A 88 -3.49 9.17 -6.75
C GLY A 88 -2.64 8.86 -7.99
N PRO A 89 -2.93 7.78 -8.75
CA PRO A 89 -2.21 7.44 -9.97
C PRO A 89 -2.28 8.52 -11.06
N ILE A 90 -3.44 9.17 -11.25
CA ILE A 90 -3.57 10.27 -12.21
C ILE A 90 -2.65 11.43 -11.80
N LEU A 91 -2.68 11.84 -10.53
CA LEU A 91 -1.81 12.88 -9.99
C LEU A 91 -0.33 12.52 -10.11
N MET A 92 0.05 11.28 -9.80
CA MET A 92 1.42 10.80 -9.96
C MET A 92 1.89 10.96 -11.41
N LEU A 93 1.10 10.45 -12.36
CA LEU A 93 1.46 10.47 -13.78
C LEU A 93 1.47 11.90 -14.34
N SER A 94 0.53 12.75 -13.95
CA SER A 94 0.54 14.18 -14.28
C SER A 94 1.76 14.90 -13.71
N GLY A 95 2.24 14.52 -12.53
CA GLY A 95 3.48 15.05 -11.96
C GLY A 95 4.73 14.53 -12.68
N LEU A 96 4.78 13.25 -13.02
CA LEU A 96 5.87 12.64 -13.79
C LEU A 96 5.95 13.15 -15.23
N GLN A 97 4.90 13.74 -15.81
CA GLN A 97 5.00 14.46 -17.07
C GLN A 97 5.85 15.72 -16.97
N ARG A 98 5.92 16.32 -15.78
CA ARG A 98 6.51 17.65 -15.55
C ARG A 98 7.86 17.58 -14.85
N LEU A 99 8.17 16.46 -14.21
CA LEU A 99 9.36 16.25 -13.39
C LEU A 99 10.13 15.02 -13.89
N SER A 100 11.44 14.95 -13.64
CA SER A 100 12.22 13.75 -13.94
C SER A 100 11.73 12.54 -13.11
N GLY A 101 11.96 11.33 -13.62
CA GLY A 101 11.68 10.08 -12.92
C GLY A 101 12.46 9.94 -11.62
N VAL A 102 13.73 10.36 -11.58
CA VAL A 102 14.54 10.37 -10.34
C VAL A 102 13.91 11.30 -9.30
N PHE A 103 13.62 12.55 -9.69
CA PHE A 103 13.00 13.55 -8.81
C PHE A 103 11.63 13.07 -8.33
N GLY A 104 10.79 12.62 -9.25
CA GLY A 104 9.43 12.21 -8.97
C GLY A 104 9.38 11.01 -8.04
N SER A 105 10.25 10.02 -8.28
CA SER A 105 10.34 8.83 -7.43
C SER A 105 10.76 9.19 -6.00
N LEU A 106 11.76 10.05 -5.81
CA LEU A 106 12.15 10.50 -4.46
C LEU A 106 11.04 11.28 -3.76
N LEU A 107 10.29 12.12 -4.47
CA LEU A 107 9.16 12.86 -3.88
C LEU A 107 8.04 11.92 -3.40
N LEU A 108 7.86 10.76 -4.05
CA LEU A 108 6.90 9.75 -3.61
C LEU A 108 7.23 9.14 -2.23
N ALA A 109 8.48 9.24 -1.74
CA ALA A 109 8.80 8.80 -0.38
C ALA A 109 8.10 9.60 0.72
N MET A 110 7.48 10.75 0.40
CA MET A 110 6.59 11.47 1.32
C MET A 110 5.30 10.70 1.67
N GLU A 111 4.95 9.63 0.94
CA GLU A 111 3.81 8.78 1.29
C GLU A 111 3.95 8.18 2.68
N ALA A 112 5.14 7.66 3.03
CA ALA A 112 5.37 7.01 4.31
C ALA A 112 5.08 7.92 5.52
N PRO A 113 5.65 9.14 5.65
CA PRO A 113 5.33 10.02 6.76
C PRO A 113 3.85 10.43 6.79
N PHE A 114 3.20 10.63 5.64
CA PHE A 114 1.76 10.92 5.64
C PHE A 114 0.91 9.73 6.10
N THR A 115 1.24 8.51 5.65
CA THR A 115 0.58 7.28 6.10
C THR A 115 0.73 7.09 7.59
N ILE A 116 1.93 7.30 8.13
CA ILE A 116 2.24 7.23 9.55
C ILE A 116 1.45 8.27 10.35
N LEU A 117 1.44 9.53 9.92
CA LEU A 117 0.71 10.60 10.62
C LEU A 117 -0.79 10.32 10.69
N LEU A 118 -1.37 9.82 9.60
CA LEU A 118 -2.77 9.39 9.57
C LEU A 118 -3.02 8.17 10.45
N ALA A 119 -2.11 7.19 10.46
CA ALA A 119 -2.23 6.00 11.29
C ALA A 119 -2.22 6.35 12.79
N VAL A 120 -1.32 7.25 13.20
CA VAL A 120 -1.27 7.79 14.56
C VAL A 120 -2.55 8.56 14.90
N GLY A 121 -3.05 9.40 13.99
CA GLY A 121 -4.26 10.19 14.23
C GLY A 121 -5.55 9.36 14.31
N TRP A 122 -5.73 8.39 13.42
CA TRP A 122 -6.96 7.59 13.31
C TRP A 122 -6.95 6.32 14.17
N PHE A 123 -5.81 5.64 14.23
CA PHE A 123 -5.68 4.38 14.94
C PHE A 123 -5.00 4.52 16.31
N LYS A 124 -4.55 5.73 16.67
CA LYS A 124 -3.83 6.00 17.93
C LYS A 124 -2.59 5.11 18.07
N GLU A 125 -1.96 4.79 16.95
CA GLU A 125 -0.65 4.13 16.94
C GLU A 125 0.37 5.06 17.62
N HIS A 126 1.26 4.50 18.44
CA HIS A 126 2.27 5.29 19.12
C HIS A 126 3.56 5.28 18.31
N LEU A 127 4.08 6.47 18.02
CA LEU A 127 5.40 6.62 17.42
C LEU A 127 6.47 6.62 18.49
N THR A 128 7.50 5.80 18.30
CA THR A 128 8.76 6.03 19.00
C THR A 128 9.37 7.35 18.55
N ARG A 129 10.23 7.93 19.39
CA ARG A 129 11.02 9.12 19.02
C ARG A 129 11.86 8.88 17.75
N GLN A 130 12.31 7.63 17.55
CA GLN A 130 13.08 7.24 16.39
C GLN A 130 12.24 7.26 15.11
N GLU A 131 11.01 6.74 15.14
CA GLU A 131 10.12 6.78 13.98
C GLU A 131 9.66 8.21 13.66
N ALA A 132 9.36 9.01 14.68
CA ALA A 132 9.04 10.42 14.49
C ALA A 132 10.20 11.19 13.84
N ALA A 133 11.44 10.95 14.29
CA ALA A 133 12.63 11.53 13.67
C ALA A 133 12.78 11.07 12.21
N GLY A 134 12.58 9.78 11.93
CA GLY A 134 12.61 9.24 10.57
C GLY A 134 11.59 9.91 9.64
N ALA A 135 10.33 10.02 10.09
CA ALA A 135 9.26 10.69 9.36
C ALA A 135 9.57 12.17 9.08
N VAL A 136 10.09 12.89 10.07
CA VAL A 136 10.51 14.30 9.92
C VAL A 136 11.65 14.44 8.91
N ILE A 137 12.66 13.56 8.95
CA ILE A 137 13.79 13.58 8.01
C ILE A 137 13.30 13.37 6.58
N ILE A 138 12.36 12.43 6.36
CA ILE A 138 11.76 12.21 5.03
C ILE A 138 11.00 13.45 4.55
N LEU A 139 10.19 14.07 5.42
CA LEU A 139 9.46 15.30 5.09
C LEU A 139 10.41 16.46 4.73
N LEU A 140 11.50 16.62 5.49
CA LEU A 140 12.53 17.62 5.20
C LEU A 140 13.22 17.34 3.86
N GLY A 141 13.47 16.07 3.53
CA GLY A 141 13.98 15.66 2.21
C GLY A 141 13.03 16.02 1.07
N GLY A 142 11.72 15.79 1.24
CA GLY A 142 10.70 16.22 0.28
C GLY A 142 10.61 17.75 0.13
N GLY A 143 10.77 18.50 1.23
CA GLY A 143 10.91 19.95 1.16
C GLY A 143 12.17 20.40 0.41
N LEU A 144 13.30 19.74 0.68
CA LEU A 144 14.61 20.06 0.09
C LEU A 144 14.70 19.68 -1.39
N ILE A 145 13.98 18.63 -1.84
CA ILE A 145 13.89 18.31 -3.27
C ILE A 145 13.01 19.32 -4.02
N GLY A 146 12.06 19.97 -3.34
CA GLY A 146 11.30 21.10 -3.90
C GLY A 146 12.03 22.44 -3.84
N TYR A 147 12.88 22.65 -2.83
CA TYR A 147 13.55 23.93 -2.52
C TYR A 147 15.06 23.90 -2.77
N ALA A 148 15.58 24.67 -3.74
CA ALA A 148 17.04 24.89 -3.85
C ALA A 148 17.41 26.20 -4.58
N PRO A 149 18.64 26.74 -4.38
CA PRO A 149 19.13 27.98 -5.00
C PRO A 149 19.55 27.85 -6.48
N PHE A 150 19.37 26.69 -7.13
CA PHE A 150 19.98 26.34 -8.42
C PHE A 150 19.09 26.60 -9.67
N GLY A 151 18.08 27.46 -9.56
CA GLY A 151 17.18 27.83 -10.67
C GLY A 151 15.86 27.06 -10.70
N PRO A 152 14.93 27.41 -11.62
CA PRO A 152 13.60 26.82 -11.69
C PRO A 152 13.69 25.41 -12.31
N VAL A 153 13.75 24.38 -11.47
CA VAL A 153 13.89 22.97 -11.92
C VAL A 153 12.66 22.13 -11.55
N GLY A 154 11.76 22.65 -10.71
CA GLY A 154 10.52 21.97 -10.36
C GLY A 154 9.34 22.76 -10.85
N ASP A 155 8.61 22.22 -11.82
CA ASP A 155 7.26 22.68 -12.08
C ASP A 155 6.45 22.52 -10.79
N LEU A 156 6.07 23.64 -10.16
CA LEU A 156 5.31 23.64 -8.91
C LEU A 156 4.05 22.79 -9.05
N ILE A 157 3.42 22.79 -10.22
CA ILE A 157 2.24 21.96 -10.51
C ILE A 157 2.61 20.48 -10.44
N GLY A 158 3.77 20.09 -10.98
CA GLY A 158 4.26 18.72 -10.90
C GLY A 158 4.57 18.27 -9.48
N VAL A 159 5.18 19.15 -8.67
CA VAL A 159 5.48 18.88 -7.26
C VAL A 159 4.18 18.72 -6.47
N LEU A 160 3.24 19.66 -6.63
CA LEU A 160 1.94 19.61 -5.97
C LEU A 160 1.14 18.38 -6.40
N ALA A 161 1.22 17.97 -7.67
CA ALA A 161 0.56 16.75 -8.15
C ALA A 161 1.14 15.50 -7.47
N LEU A 162 2.46 15.32 -7.44
CA LEU A 162 3.07 14.18 -6.76
C LEU A 162 2.85 14.17 -5.25
N SER A 163 2.94 15.32 -4.59
CA SER A 163 2.58 15.44 -3.17
C SER A 163 1.10 15.14 -2.92
N GLY A 164 0.21 15.53 -3.84
CA GLY A 164 -1.20 15.17 -3.79
C GLY A 164 -1.41 13.66 -3.96
N ALA A 165 -0.62 13.01 -4.83
CA ALA A 165 -0.64 11.56 -5.00
C ALA A 165 -0.25 10.83 -3.70
N THR A 166 0.83 11.27 -3.03
CA THR A 166 1.26 10.65 -1.76
C THR A 166 0.25 10.83 -0.63
N VAL A 167 -0.48 11.96 -0.59
CA VAL A 167 -1.60 12.14 0.36
C VAL A 167 -2.77 11.21 0.02
N CYS A 168 -3.10 11.04 -1.27
CA CYS A 168 -4.16 10.12 -1.70
C CYS A 168 -3.84 8.68 -1.32
N TRP A 169 -2.60 8.23 -1.52
CA TRP A 169 -2.16 6.90 -1.12
C TRP A 169 -2.05 6.76 0.39
N ALA A 170 -1.63 7.79 1.13
CA ALA A 170 -1.63 7.73 2.58
C ALA A 170 -3.04 7.51 3.17
N LEU A 171 -4.05 8.17 2.61
CA LEU A 171 -5.45 7.93 2.97
C LEU A 171 -5.88 6.50 2.61
N ASP A 172 -5.59 6.08 1.38
CA ASP A 172 -5.93 4.75 0.86
C ASP A 172 -5.26 3.61 1.66
N ASN A 173 -3.97 3.71 2.02
CA ASN A 173 -3.26 2.70 2.81
C ASN A 173 -3.89 2.53 4.19
N ASN A 174 -4.34 3.63 4.82
CA ASN A 174 -5.03 3.57 6.09
C ASN A 174 -6.45 2.95 5.96
N LEU A 175 -7.17 3.23 4.86
CA LEU A 175 -8.45 2.57 4.56
C LEU A 175 -8.25 1.07 4.24
N ALA A 176 -7.20 0.75 3.48
CA ALA A 176 -6.80 -0.59 3.09
C ALA A 176 -6.37 -1.42 4.31
N GLN A 177 -5.63 -0.84 5.26
CA GLN A 177 -5.31 -1.47 6.54
C GLN A 177 -6.59 -1.89 7.25
N ARG A 178 -7.54 -0.96 7.42
CA ARG A 178 -8.80 -1.24 8.11
C ARG A 178 -9.61 -2.33 7.42
N LEU A 179 -9.74 -2.27 6.10
CA LEU A 179 -10.58 -3.20 5.35
C LEU A 179 -9.93 -4.57 5.19
N SER A 180 -8.62 -4.64 4.94
CA SER A 180 -7.87 -5.89 4.77
C SER A 180 -7.70 -6.66 6.07
N SER A 181 -7.80 -6.00 7.23
CA SER A 181 -7.89 -6.68 8.52
C SER A 181 -9.28 -7.29 8.80
N LEU A 182 -10.33 -6.87 8.07
CA LEU A 182 -11.70 -7.37 8.26
C LEU A 182 -12.16 -8.34 7.16
N ARG A 183 -11.50 -8.33 6.00
CA ARG A 183 -11.91 -8.99 4.75
C ARG A 183 -10.72 -9.57 4.02
N ASP A 184 -10.97 -10.48 3.08
CA ASP A 184 -9.95 -11.03 2.18
C ASP A 184 -9.17 -9.91 1.45
N PRO A 185 -7.86 -9.72 1.74
CA PRO A 185 -7.04 -8.71 1.07
C PRO A 185 -7.01 -8.88 -0.45
N LEU A 186 -7.03 -10.12 -0.96
CA LEU A 186 -7.03 -10.40 -2.39
C LEU A 186 -8.34 -9.93 -3.04
N ALA A 187 -9.49 -10.22 -2.43
CA ALA A 187 -10.78 -9.76 -2.93
C ALA A 187 -10.87 -8.22 -2.92
N VAL A 188 -10.42 -7.57 -1.85
CA VAL A 188 -10.41 -6.10 -1.73
C VAL A 188 -9.58 -5.47 -2.84
N MET A 189 -8.33 -5.91 -3.00
CA MET A 189 -7.42 -5.33 -4.01
C MET A 189 -7.86 -5.64 -5.44
N LYS A 190 -8.42 -6.82 -5.70
CA LYS A 190 -8.99 -7.17 -7.01
C LYS A 190 -10.15 -6.27 -7.39
N VAL A 191 -11.09 -6.04 -6.47
CA VAL A 191 -12.23 -5.14 -6.74
C VAL A 191 -11.75 -3.70 -6.90
N LYS A 192 -10.82 -3.25 -6.06
CA LYS A 192 -10.19 -1.92 -6.19
C LYS A 192 -9.55 -1.73 -7.56
N ALA A 193 -8.70 -2.68 -7.95
CA ALA A 193 -7.95 -2.64 -9.20
C ALA A 193 -8.88 -2.62 -10.43
N LEU A 194 -9.79 -3.58 -10.51
CA LEU A 194 -10.75 -3.67 -11.63
C LEU A 194 -11.67 -2.45 -11.70
N SER A 195 -12.22 -2.00 -10.58
CA SER A 195 -13.18 -0.89 -10.57
C SER A 195 -12.50 0.42 -11.01
N ALA A 196 -11.34 0.73 -10.44
CA ALA A 196 -10.59 1.91 -10.82
C ALA A 196 -10.14 1.87 -12.29
N GLY A 197 -9.60 0.73 -12.74
CA GLY A 197 -9.14 0.54 -14.11
C GLY A 197 -10.27 0.71 -15.13
N LEU A 198 -11.39 -0.01 -14.94
CA LEU A 198 -12.53 0.05 -15.86
C LEU A 198 -13.18 1.43 -15.90
N VAL A 199 -13.28 2.13 -14.76
CA VAL A 199 -13.82 3.50 -14.73
C VAL A 199 -12.89 4.45 -15.47
N MET A 200 -11.58 4.40 -15.24
CA MET A 200 -10.62 5.27 -15.93
C MET A 200 -10.57 5.01 -17.44
N ILE A 201 -10.60 3.75 -17.87
CA ILE A 201 -10.70 3.38 -19.28
C ILE A 201 -12.03 3.86 -19.88
N GLY A 202 -13.14 3.70 -19.16
CA GLY A 202 -14.45 4.19 -19.57
C GLY A 202 -14.45 5.71 -19.79
N ILE A 203 -13.87 6.48 -18.86
CA ILE A 203 -13.70 7.94 -19.01
C ILE A 203 -12.77 8.25 -20.20
N GLY A 204 -11.69 7.50 -20.35
CA GLY A 204 -10.74 7.63 -21.47
C GLY A 204 -11.39 7.46 -22.84
N CYS A 205 -12.35 6.53 -22.98
CA CYS A 205 -13.11 6.34 -24.23
C CYS A 205 -13.94 7.56 -24.65
N PHE A 206 -14.31 8.43 -23.71
CA PHE A 206 -15.01 9.69 -23.99
C PHE A 206 -14.05 10.90 -24.08
N SER A 207 -12.77 10.69 -23.79
CA SER A 207 -11.74 11.71 -23.92
C SER A 207 -11.29 11.79 -25.39
N HIS A 208 -10.98 12.99 -25.88
CA HIS A 208 -10.47 13.18 -27.26
C HIS A 208 -8.99 12.80 -27.43
N ASP A 209 -8.42 12.11 -26.45
CA ASP A 209 -7.04 11.64 -26.47
C ASP A 209 -6.88 10.46 -27.44
N ARG A 210 -5.67 10.31 -27.98
CA ARG A 210 -5.35 9.17 -28.83
C ARG A 210 -5.26 7.89 -28.00
N TRP A 211 -5.91 6.83 -28.48
CA TRP A 211 -5.79 5.52 -27.86
C TRP A 211 -4.35 4.99 -27.99
N PRO A 212 -3.78 4.35 -26.96
CA PRO A 212 -2.44 3.80 -27.02
C PRO A 212 -2.32 2.70 -28.08
N GLU A 213 -1.13 2.57 -28.66
CA GLU A 213 -0.84 1.44 -29.55
C GLU A 213 -0.91 0.09 -28.80
N ALA A 214 -1.15 -1.00 -29.53
CA ALA A 214 -1.34 -2.32 -28.94
C ALA A 214 -0.15 -2.80 -28.08
N MET A 215 1.08 -2.43 -28.45
CA MET A 215 2.27 -2.75 -27.67
C MET A 215 2.27 -2.02 -26.33
N ALA A 216 1.96 -0.72 -26.32
CA ALA A 216 1.82 0.06 -25.09
C ALA A 216 0.71 -0.49 -24.19
N VAL A 217 -0.44 -0.88 -24.77
CA VAL A 217 -1.51 -1.55 -24.03
C VAL A 217 -1.00 -2.83 -23.36
N ALA A 218 -0.36 -3.73 -24.11
CA ALA A 218 0.15 -4.99 -23.57
C ALA A 218 1.22 -4.77 -22.48
N ALA A 219 2.15 -3.85 -22.71
CA ALA A 219 3.20 -3.50 -21.75
C ALA A 219 2.62 -2.93 -20.45
N LEU A 220 1.71 -1.95 -20.54
CA LEU A 220 1.08 -1.33 -19.37
C LEU A 220 0.19 -2.32 -18.61
N MET A 221 -0.52 -3.22 -19.30
CA MET A 221 -1.27 -4.28 -18.63
C MET A 221 -0.37 -5.30 -17.92
N GLY A 222 0.79 -5.63 -18.51
CA GLY A 222 1.79 -6.50 -17.89
C GLY A 222 2.42 -5.87 -16.65
N VAL A 223 2.84 -4.60 -16.76
CA VAL A 223 3.34 -3.81 -15.62
C VAL A 223 2.26 -3.68 -14.55
N GLY A 224 1.02 -3.45 -14.96
CA GLY A 224 -0.16 -3.41 -14.10
C GLY A 224 -0.36 -4.69 -13.31
N SER A 225 -0.28 -5.84 -13.97
CA SER A 225 -0.44 -7.16 -13.33
C SER A 225 0.55 -7.37 -12.17
N VAL A 226 1.79 -6.89 -12.32
CA VAL A 226 2.85 -7.02 -11.33
C VAL A 226 2.77 -5.92 -10.27
N SER A 227 2.79 -4.66 -10.70
CA SER A 227 2.96 -3.48 -9.82
C SER A 227 1.65 -2.96 -9.21
N TYR A 228 0.52 -3.21 -9.87
CA TYR A 228 -0.83 -2.81 -9.42
C TYR A 228 -1.74 -4.03 -9.17
N GLY A 229 -1.19 -5.24 -9.24
CA GLY A 229 -1.89 -6.50 -8.92
C GLY A 229 -1.18 -7.21 -7.78
N VAL A 230 -0.06 -7.88 -8.10
CA VAL A 230 0.72 -8.64 -7.10
C VAL A 230 1.21 -7.74 -5.97
N SER A 231 1.80 -6.59 -6.28
CA SER A 231 2.30 -5.65 -5.27
C SER A 231 1.18 -5.18 -4.34
N LEU A 232 0.03 -4.73 -4.86
CA LEU A 232 -1.10 -4.29 -4.02
C LEU A 232 -1.60 -5.38 -3.07
N VAL A 233 -1.64 -6.64 -3.51
CA VAL A 233 -2.04 -7.75 -2.64
C VAL A 233 -1.01 -8.01 -1.55
N LEU A 234 0.29 -7.96 -1.89
CA LEU A 234 1.36 -8.12 -0.91
C LEU A 234 1.36 -6.98 0.12
N ASP A 235 1.18 -5.75 -0.33
CA ASP A 235 1.00 -4.56 0.51
C ASP A 235 -0.22 -4.73 1.44
N ALA A 236 -1.38 -5.11 0.91
CA ALA A 236 -2.57 -5.36 1.72
C ALA A 236 -2.37 -6.44 2.80
N TYR A 237 -1.61 -7.51 2.48
CA TYR A 237 -1.20 -8.49 3.49
C TYR A 237 -0.22 -7.92 4.51
N ALA A 238 0.74 -7.08 4.09
CA ALA A 238 1.67 -6.41 4.99
C ALA A 238 0.93 -5.47 5.95
N LEU A 239 0.03 -4.63 5.45
CA LEU A 239 -0.87 -3.77 6.24
C LEU A 239 -1.64 -4.56 7.28
N ARG A 240 -2.15 -5.75 6.91
CA ARG A 240 -2.85 -6.65 7.84
C ARG A 240 -1.92 -7.21 8.92
N PHE A 241 -0.69 -7.61 8.57
CA PHE A 241 0.22 -8.25 9.52
C PHE A 241 0.90 -7.27 10.47
N VAL A 242 1.28 -6.08 10.01
CA VAL A 242 2.13 -5.15 10.78
C VAL A 242 1.48 -3.81 11.08
N GLY A 243 0.34 -3.47 10.47
CA GLY A 243 -0.32 -2.17 10.61
C GLY A 243 0.22 -1.11 9.65
N ALA A 244 -0.47 0.02 9.56
CA ALA A 244 -0.19 1.04 8.54
C ALA A 244 1.16 1.74 8.74
N ALA A 245 1.54 2.11 9.96
CA ALA A 245 2.79 2.83 10.18
C ALA A 245 4.02 1.96 9.88
N ARG A 246 4.00 0.69 10.28
CA ARG A 246 5.11 -0.25 10.05
C ARG A 246 5.20 -0.72 8.62
N GLU A 247 4.07 -0.96 7.98
CA GLU A 247 4.04 -1.24 6.55
C GLU A 247 4.67 -0.06 5.78
N ALA A 248 4.25 1.17 6.07
CA ALA A 248 4.78 2.36 5.42
C ALA A 248 6.31 2.50 5.54
N ALA A 249 6.91 2.04 6.65
CA ALA A 249 8.36 2.00 6.82
C ALA A 249 9.07 1.01 5.86
N TYR A 250 8.44 -0.14 5.58
CA TYR A 250 8.93 -1.09 4.57
C TYR A 250 8.67 -0.56 3.16
N PHE A 251 7.47 -0.04 2.89
CA PHE A 251 7.08 0.46 1.57
C PHE A 251 7.87 1.70 1.14
N ALA A 252 8.35 2.51 2.09
CA ALA A 252 9.20 3.68 1.82
C ALA A 252 10.47 3.37 1.02
N THR A 253 10.83 2.09 0.85
CA THR A 253 11.93 1.66 -0.03
C THR A 253 11.58 1.73 -1.53
N ALA A 254 10.29 1.66 -1.91
CA ALA A 254 9.82 1.70 -3.30
C ALA A 254 10.28 2.95 -4.09
N PRO A 255 10.13 4.17 -3.57
CA PRO A 255 10.72 5.40 -4.12
C PRO A 255 12.17 5.30 -4.57
N PHE A 256 13.02 4.64 -3.76
CA PHE A 256 14.45 4.51 -4.05
C PHE A 256 14.69 3.51 -5.16
N VAL A 257 13.91 2.43 -5.22
CA VAL A 257 13.91 1.51 -6.35
C VAL A 257 13.55 2.27 -7.63
N GLY A 258 12.47 3.07 -7.63
CA GLY A 258 12.09 3.88 -8.78
C GLY A 258 13.18 4.87 -9.22
N ALA A 259 13.82 5.55 -8.27
CA ALA A 259 14.90 6.48 -8.56
C ALA A 259 16.13 5.79 -9.18
N VAL A 260 16.48 4.59 -8.70
CA VAL A 260 17.60 3.79 -9.24
C VAL A 260 17.25 3.28 -10.64
N PHE A 261 16.05 2.74 -10.85
CA PHE A 261 15.61 2.22 -12.14
C PHE A 261 15.35 3.32 -13.19
N SER A 262 15.18 4.58 -12.75
CA SER A 262 15.09 5.73 -13.67
C SER A 262 16.35 5.92 -14.51
N ILE A 263 17.53 5.50 -14.03
CA ILE A 263 18.77 5.60 -14.82
C ILE A 263 18.74 4.67 -16.05
N PRO A 264 18.66 3.33 -15.91
CA PRO A 264 18.70 2.43 -17.07
C PRO A 264 17.46 2.55 -17.96
N LEU A 265 16.30 2.93 -17.40
CA LEU A 265 15.06 3.02 -18.16
C LEU A 265 14.89 4.37 -18.88
N LEU A 266 15.20 5.48 -18.20
CA LEU A 266 14.94 6.83 -18.73
C LEU A 266 16.21 7.58 -19.17
N GLY A 267 17.40 7.04 -18.86
CA GLY A 267 18.67 7.72 -19.13
C GLY A 267 18.89 8.96 -18.26
N GLU A 268 18.14 9.10 -17.15
CA GLU A 268 18.20 10.29 -16.30
C GLU A 268 19.38 10.19 -15.30
N PRO A 269 20.33 11.14 -15.31
CA PRO A 269 21.43 11.14 -14.37
C PRO A 269 20.98 11.56 -12.97
N TRP A 270 21.69 11.07 -11.96
CA TRP A 270 21.53 11.57 -10.60
C TRP A 270 22.36 12.84 -10.42
N GLY A 271 21.68 13.96 -10.20
CA GLY A 271 22.33 15.20 -9.79
C GLY A 271 22.80 15.12 -8.34
N SER A 272 23.72 16.02 -7.97
CA SER A 272 24.24 16.11 -6.61
C SER A 272 23.14 16.36 -5.57
N ARG A 273 22.09 17.09 -5.96
CA ARG A 273 20.91 17.35 -5.13
C ARG A 273 20.11 16.07 -4.90
N GLU A 274 19.80 15.32 -5.96
CA GLU A 274 19.05 14.07 -5.88
C GLU A 274 19.80 13.04 -5.03
N VAL A 275 21.14 12.97 -5.17
CA VAL A 275 21.99 12.14 -4.30
C VAL A 275 21.86 12.57 -2.83
N LEU A 276 22.01 13.87 -2.54
CA LEU A 276 21.90 14.38 -1.17
C LEU A 276 20.52 14.08 -0.56
N VAL A 277 19.45 14.35 -1.31
CA VAL A 277 18.07 14.09 -0.86
C VAL A 277 17.84 12.60 -0.66
N ALA A 278 18.29 11.75 -1.58
CA ALA A 278 18.15 10.31 -1.43
C ALA A 278 18.92 9.79 -0.21
N LEU A 279 20.13 10.28 0.06
CA LEU A 279 20.86 9.92 1.27
C LEU A 279 20.10 10.37 2.53
N LEU A 280 19.59 11.61 2.53
CA LEU A 280 18.82 12.15 3.66
C LEU A 280 17.54 11.33 3.90
N MET A 281 16.70 11.16 2.89
CA MET A 281 15.45 10.39 3.00
C MET A 281 15.73 8.93 3.32
N GLY A 282 16.81 8.35 2.77
CA GLY A 282 17.27 7.00 3.07
C GLY A 282 17.62 6.81 4.55
N THR A 283 18.29 7.79 5.18
CA THR A 283 18.50 7.75 6.64
C THR A 283 17.18 7.78 7.41
N GLY A 284 16.19 8.56 6.95
CA GLY A 284 14.86 8.56 7.52
C GLY A 284 14.16 7.19 7.44
N VAL A 285 14.25 6.52 6.29
CA VAL A 285 13.72 5.16 6.10
C VAL A 285 14.41 4.14 7.00
N LEU A 286 15.74 4.21 7.12
CA LEU A 286 16.49 3.33 8.03
C LEU A 286 16.09 3.53 9.49
N LEU A 287 15.83 4.78 9.90
CA LEU A 287 15.33 5.07 11.25
C LEU A 287 13.93 4.49 11.47
N LEU A 288 13.03 4.64 10.50
CA LEU A 288 11.68 4.04 10.55
C LEU A 288 11.75 2.51 10.71
N GLN A 289 12.61 1.82 9.96
CA GLN A 289 12.73 0.36 10.03
C GLN A 289 13.46 -0.14 11.28
N GLY A 290 14.37 0.67 11.84
CA GLY A 290 15.19 0.29 13.00
C GLY A 290 14.46 0.35 14.34
N ALA A 291 13.24 0.90 14.40
CA ALA A 291 12.49 1.02 15.64
C ALA A 291 11.96 -0.34 16.11
N ARG A 292 12.36 -0.77 17.31
CA ARG A 292 11.87 -2.00 17.94
C ARG A 292 10.70 -1.67 18.87
N HIS A 293 9.52 -2.22 18.59
CA HIS A 293 8.36 -2.11 19.48
C HIS A 293 8.20 -3.36 20.35
N VAL A 294 8.41 -3.20 21.66
CA VAL A 294 8.07 -4.18 22.70
C VAL A 294 7.07 -3.50 23.63
N HIS A 295 5.85 -4.01 23.72
CA HIS A 295 4.82 -3.51 24.63
C HIS A 295 4.10 -4.67 25.35
N LEU A 296 3.73 -4.42 26.60
CA LEU A 296 2.83 -5.26 27.40
C LEU A 296 1.37 -5.00 26.99
N HIS A 297 0.57 -6.06 26.81
CA HIS A 297 -0.86 -5.97 26.49
C HIS A 297 -1.72 -6.46 27.67
N THR A 298 -2.75 -5.69 28.03
CA THR A 298 -3.82 -6.11 28.96
C THR A 298 -5.12 -6.15 28.16
N GLN A 299 -5.75 -7.33 28.01
CA GLN A 299 -6.96 -7.46 27.19
C GLN A 299 -8.19 -6.91 27.90
N ALA A 300 -8.92 -6.01 27.25
CA ALA A 300 -10.30 -5.69 27.59
C ALA A 300 -11.26 -6.61 26.79
N GLU A 301 -12.47 -6.78 27.31
CA GLU A 301 -13.49 -7.69 26.80
C GLU A 301 -13.86 -7.42 25.32
N VAL A 302 -13.82 -8.48 24.49
CA VAL A 302 -14.17 -8.43 23.05
C VAL A 302 -15.13 -9.58 22.72
N GLU A 303 -16.26 -9.26 22.08
CA GLU A 303 -17.10 -10.22 21.35
C GLU A 303 -16.65 -10.28 19.89
N HIS A 304 -16.32 -11.46 19.37
CA HIS A 304 -15.98 -11.65 17.97
C HIS A 304 -16.40 -13.02 17.43
N ASP A 305 -16.49 -13.14 16.09
CA ASP A 305 -16.73 -14.38 15.33
C ASP A 305 -15.44 -14.84 14.66
N HIS A 306 -14.96 -16.05 14.97
CA HIS A 306 -13.91 -16.70 14.17
C HIS A 306 -14.07 -18.22 14.10
N LEU A 307 -13.56 -18.81 13.02
CA LEU A 307 -13.52 -20.25 12.79
C LEU A 307 -12.52 -20.88 13.78
N HIS A 308 -13.01 -21.76 14.66
CA HIS A 308 -12.14 -22.48 15.60
C HIS A 308 -12.34 -23.99 15.49
N ARG A 309 -11.29 -24.74 15.86
CA ARG A 309 -11.30 -26.20 16.01
C ARG A 309 -11.01 -26.51 17.48
N HIS A 310 -11.77 -27.44 18.06
CA HIS A 310 -11.75 -27.86 19.48
C HIS A 310 -10.47 -28.60 19.92
N ALA A 311 -9.28 -28.11 19.55
CA ALA A 311 -8.00 -28.68 19.97
C ALA A 311 -7.26 -27.83 21.02
N ASP A 312 -7.75 -26.62 21.31
CA ASP A 312 -7.09 -25.67 22.21
C ASP A 312 -7.79 -25.66 23.59
N LEU A 313 -7.04 -25.96 24.64
CA LEU A 313 -7.46 -26.12 26.04
C LEU A 313 -7.93 -24.82 26.74
N HIS A 314 -8.35 -23.79 25.98
CA HIS A 314 -8.64 -22.45 26.47
C HIS A 314 -10.13 -22.11 26.58
N HIS A 315 -11.03 -23.08 26.39
CA HIS A 315 -12.47 -22.83 26.40
C HIS A 315 -13.21 -23.76 27.37
N ASP A 316 -13.89 -23.16 28.34
CA ASP A 316 -14.76 -23.84 29.29
C ASP A 316 -16.21 -23.47 28.95
N HIS A 317 -16.93 -24.37 28.26
CA HIS A 317 -18.35 -24.17 27.92
C HIS A 317 -19.17 -25.46 28.05
N HIS A 318 -20.43 -25.26 28.42
CA HIS A 318 -21.38 -26.27 28.93
C HIS A 318 -22.29 -26.92 27.87
N GLU A 319 -22.06 -26.77 26.56
CA GLU A 319 -22.94 -27.37 25.55
C GLU A 319 -22.19 -28.16 24.47
N THR A 320 -22.63 -29.41 24.27
CA THR A 320 -22.08 -30.40 23.35
C THR A 320 -22.35 -30.02 21.89
N PHE A 321 -21.41 -29.35 21.24
CA PHE A 321 -21.36 -29.21 19.78
C PHE A 321 -20.35 -30.19 19.18
N GLY A 322 -20.68 -30.76 18.01
CA GLY A 322 -19.90 -31.78 17.33
C GLY A 322 -18.48 -31.35 16.96
N THR A 323 -17.62 -32.32 16.66
CA THR A 323 -16.16 -32.21 16.45
C THR A 323 -15.72 -31.49 15.15
N GLY A 324 -16.59 -30.67 14.55
CA GLY A 324 -16.32 -29.91 13.33
C GLY A 324 -15.79 -28.50 13.59
N ALA A 325 -15.07 -27.94 12.61
CA ALA A 325 -14.77 -26.51 12.59
C ALA A 325 -16.08 -25.73 12.43
N HIS A 326 -16.33 -24.79 13.33
CA HIS A 326 -17.54 -23.99 13.30
C HIS A 326 -17.21 -22.55 13.74
N ALA A 327 -18.10 -21.62 13.39
CA ALA A 327 -18.01 -20.21 13.76
C ALA A 327 -19.29 -19.85 14.53
N HIS A 328 -19.12 -19.31 15.73
CA HIS A 328 -20.20 -18.78 16.56
C HIS A 328 -19.68 -17.60 17.39
N GLN A 329 -20.61 -16.77 17.86
CA GLN A 329 -20.30 -15.61 18.67
C GLN A 329 -19.88 -16.05 20.07
N HIS A 330 -18.64 -15.72 20.49
CA HIS A 330 -18.14 -16.00 21.84
C HIS A 330 -17.57 -14.73 22.50
N ARG A 331 -17.55 -14.74 23.85
CA ARG A 331 -17.13 -13.61 24.70
C ARG A 331 -15.88 -14.00 25.49
N HIS A 332 -14.77 -13.29 25.28
CA HIS A 332 -13.50 -13.54 25.99
C HIS A 332 -13.41 -12.73 27.29
N GLN A 333 -13.01 -13.38 28.39
CA GLN A 333 -12.66 -12.67 29.63
C GLN A 333 -11.27 -11.99 29.52
N PRO A 334 -10.99 -10.93 30.30
CA PRO A 334 -9.69 -10.25 30.30
C PRO A 334 -8.51 -11.18 30.60
N ILE A 335 -7.53 -11.28 29.69
CA ILE A 335 -6.25 -11.99 29.87
C ILE A 335 -5.08 -11.01 29.60
N THR A 336 -3.99 -11.11 30.35
CA THR A 336 -2.77 -10.29 30.16
C THR A 336 -1.65 -11.17 29.59
N HIS A 337 -1.01 -10.76 28.50
CA HIS A 337 0.10 -11.51 27.88
C HIS A 337 1.11 -10.60 27.14
N ASP A 338 2.33 -11.11 26.94
CA ASP A 338 3.42 -10.50 26.16
C ASP A 338 3.46 -11.13 24.76
N HIS A 339 3.48 -10.29 23.71
CA HIS A 339 3.96 -10.70 22.40
C HIS A 339 4.48 -9.52 21.57
N ALA A 340 5.36 -9.81 20.61
CA ALA A 340 5.77 -8.85 19.58
C ALA A 340 4.54 -8.37 18.79
N HIS A 341 4.32 -7.05 18.80
CA HIS A 341 3.09 -6.40 18.34
C HIS A 341 2.69 -6.83 16.92
N VAL A 342 1.58 -7.55 16.81
CA VAL A 342 0.83 -7.75 15.57
C VAL A 342 -0.29 -6.71 15.61
N SER A 343 -0.54 -5.97 14.53
CA SER A 343 -1.67 -5.03 14.47
C SER A 343 -2.95 -5.82 14.31
N ASP A 344 -3.39 -6.50 15.37
CA ASP A 344 -4.70 -7.14 15.37
C ASP A 344 -5.77 -6.10 15.73
N LEU A 345 -6.74 -5.91 14.84
CA LEU A 345 -7.96 -5.15 15.15
C LEU A 345 -8.68 -5.75 16.38
N HIS A 346 -8.48 -7.05 16.64
CA HIS A 346 -9.01 -7.77 17.79
C HIS A 346 -8.20 -7.55 19.09
N HIS A 347 -7.06 -6.86 19.05
CA HIS A 347 -6.18 -6.60 20.20
C HIS A 347 -5.82 -5.11 20.37
N ARG A 348 -6.73 -4.20 20.00
CA ARG A 348 -6.54 -2.76 20.19
C ARG A 348 -6.90 -2.38 21.63
N HIS A 349 -5.92 -1.88 22.38
CA HIS A 349 -6.11 -1.43 23.77
C HIS A 349 -5.63 0.02 23.96
N PRO A 350 -6.27 0.80 24.83
CA PRO A 350 -5.67 2.00 25.40
C PRO A 350 -4.51 1.57 26.31
N HIS A 351 -3.30 2.04 26.02
CA HIS A 351 -2.14 1.86 26.89
C HIS A 351 -2.07 3.06 27.85
N SER A 352 -2.02 2.79 29.16
CA SER A 352 -1.73 3.77 30.21
C SER A 352 -0.22 3.93 30.41
#